data_AF-A0A9P5Y147-F1
#
_entry.id   AF-A0A9P5Y147-F1
#
_cell.length_a   1.000
_cell.length_b   1.000
_cell.length_c   1.000
_cell.angle_alpha   90.00
_cell.angle_beta   90.00
_cell.angle_gamma   90.00
#
_symmetry.space_group_name_H-M   'P 1'
#
loop_
_entity.id
_entity.type
_entity.pdbx_description
1 polymer ?
#
loop_
_entity_poly.entity_id
_entity_poly.type
_entity_poly.pdbx_seq_one_letter_code
_entity_poly.pdbx_strand_id
1 'polypeptide(L)'
;MNAHNYPSRSYASTTNNNINPSQIQAPNNQADVPNAVRSLLLSTKSLQEILKLWSTGHATEGEVSDTYITVVSNFNKTVNAFAYHHISLNDIHPVPTELRAVLEQCLGEDPSPAILDQYMPQVRQILYKLLKGLQTRQDTWRSAGGRMPMIPYESR
;
A
#
# COMPACT_ATOMS: atom_id res chain seq x y z
N MET A 1 -74.01 -22.71 19.74
CA MET A 1 -73.39 -23.54 20.78
C MET A 1 -72.08 -24.10 20.24
N ASN A 2 -70.99 -23.89 21.00
CA ASN A 2 -69.68 -24.56 21.12
C ASN A 2 -69.27 -25.55 19.99
N ALA A 3 -68.01 -25.64 19.53
CA ALA A 3 -66.82 -25.70 20.37
C ALA A 3 -65.50 -25.91 19.57
N HIS A 4 -64.38 -25.66 20.26
CA HIS A 4 -63.05 -26.33 20.17
C HIS A 4 -62.06 -25.98 19.04
N ASN A 5 -61.30 -24.92 19.32
CA ASN A 5 -59.84 -24.88 19.46
C ASN A 5 -59.06 -26.19 19.17
N TYR A 6 -58.20 -26.16 18.15
CA TYR A 6 -56.92 -26.87 18.09
C TYR A 6 -55.85 -25.94 17.51
N PRO A 7 -54.68 -25.74 18.15
CA PRO A 7 -53.57 -24.99 17.57
C PRO A 7 -52.66 -25.90 16.74
N SER A 8 -52.56 -25.64 15.44
CA SER A 8 -51.52 -26.24 14.58
C SER A 8 -50.20 -25.47 14.75
N ARG A 9 -49.20 -26.22 15.21
CA ARG A 9 -47.85 -25.79 15.51
C ARG A 9 -47.07 -25.65 14.20
N SER A 10 -46.83 -24.42 13.76
CA SER A 10 -45.95 -24.14 12.62
C SER A 10 -44.54 -23.84 13.11
N TYR A 11 -43.64 -24.67 12.63
CA TYR A 11 -42.18 -24.66 12.78
C TYR A 11 -41.55 -23.39 12.22
N ALA A 12 -40.42 -23.03 12.81
CA ALA A 12 -39.60 -21.88 12.50
C ALA A 12 -39.14 -21.83 11.03
N SER A 13 -38.97 -20.59 10.53
CA SER A 13 -37.82 -20.09 9.76
C SER A 13 -38.30 -19.07 8.72
N THR A 14 -38.14 -17.77 8.99
CA THR A 14 -37.93 -16.78 7.91
C THR A 14 -37.17 -15.57 8.48
N THR A 15 -35.85 -15.63 8.31
CA THR A 15 -35.04 -14.55 7.74
C THR A 15 -35.08 -13.19 8.46
N ASN A 16 -34.36 -13.12 9.58
CA ASN A 16 -33.89 -11.85 10.11
C ASN A 16 -32.63 -11.44 9.32
N ASN A 17 -32.82 -10.77 8.17
CA ASN A 17 -31.73 -10.12 7.45
C ASN A 17 -32.11 -8.65 7.22
N ASN A 18 -31.96 -7.88 8.29
CA ASN A 18 -31.79 -6.44 8.21
C ASN A 18 -30.45 -6.15 7.52
N ILE A 19 -30.40 -6.33 6.20
CA ILE A 19 -29.29 -5.86 5.38
C ILE A 19 -29.54 -4.39 5.16
N ASN A 20 -29.01 -3.59 6.07
CA ASN A 20 -28.71 -2.19 5.83
C ASN A 20 -27.67 -2.12 4.68
N PRO A 21 -27.98 -1.58 3.48
CA PRO A 21 -26.99 -1.44 2.41
C PRO A 21 -26.03 -0.26 2.65
N SER A 22 -25.98 0.28 3.86
CA SER A 22 -25.19 1.47 4.19
C SER A 22 -23.88 1.12 4.88
N GLN A 23 -23.07 0.20 4.34
CA GLN A 23 -21.71 -0.02 4.85
C GLN A 23 -20.77 -0.77 3.90
N ILE A 24 -20.79 -0.45 2.61
CA ILE A 24 -19.55 -0.48 1.84
C ILE A 24 -18.96 0.93 1.94
N GLN A 25 -18.45 1.25 3.13
CA GLN A 25 -17.44 2.29 3.25
C GLN A 25 -16.20 1.74 2.55
N ALA A 26 -16.10 2.00 1.24
CA ALA A 26 -14.78 2.21 0.66
C ALA A 26 -14.08 3.19 1.61
N PRO A 27 -12.93 2.86 2.21
CA PRO A 27 -12.22 3.84 3.01
C PRO A 27 -11.94 5.00 2.07
N ASN A 28 -12.58 6.12 2.37
CA ASN A 28 -12.41 7.40 1.72
C ASN A 28 -11.01 7.90 2.10
N ASN A 29 -9.98 7.16 1.67
CA ASN A 29 -8.58 7.41 1.91
C ASN A 29 -8.17 8.47 0.88
N GLN A 30 -8.85 9.62 0.96
CA GLN A 30 -8.68 10.77 0.09
C GLN A 30 -7.21 11.19 0.15
N ALA A 31 -6.47 10.75 -0.87
CA ALA A 31 -5.22 11.31 -1.39
C ALA A 31 -4.35 12.11 -0.42
N ASP A 32 -4.07 11.61 0.78
CA ASP A 32 -3.08 12.22 1.65
C ASP A 32 -1.69 11.80 1.15
N VAL A 33 -1.25 12.49 0.09
CA VAL A 33 0.08 12.38 -0.50
C VAL A 33 1.17 12.37 0.58
N PRO A 34 1.18 13.30 1.57
CA PRO A 34 2.23 13.27 2.60
C PRO A 34 2.21 12.00 3.45
N ASN A 35 1.06 11.48 3.86
CA ASN A 35 0.97 10.22 4.61
C ASN A 35 1.37 9.02 3.75
N ALA A 36 0.92 8.96 2.49
CA ALA A 36 1.30 7.88 1.57
C ALA A 36 2.82 7.83 1.35
N VAL A 37 3.45 8.99 1.14
CA VAL A 37 4.91 9.09 1.01
C VAL A 37 5.58 8.70 2.32
N ARG A 38 5.09 9.15 3.47
CA ARG A 38 5.65 8.76 4.77
C ARG A 38 5.60 7.24 4.99
N SER A 39 4.47 6.59 4.69
CA SER A 39 4.34 5.13 4.79
C SER A 39 5.31 4.41 3.85
N LEU A 40 5.47 4.89 2.62
CA LEU A 40 6.41 4.33 1.66
C LEU A 40 7.87 4.46 2.12
N LEU A 41 8.26 5.61 2.66
CA LEU A 41 9.59 5.83 3.24
C LEU A 41 9.85 4.91 4.44
N LEU A 42 8.85 4.71 5.30
CA LEU A 42 8.97 3.83 6.46
C LEU A 42 9.13 2.37 6.02
N SER A 43 8.27 1.87 5.14
CA SER A 43 8.39 0.50 4.62
C SER A 43 9.72 0.27 3.90
N THR A 44 10.21 1.27 3.18
CA THR A 44 11.52 1.23 2.53
C THR A 44 12.67 1.09 3.54
N LYS A 45 12.58 1.79 4.68
CA LYS A 45 13.56 1.64 5.77
C LYS A 45 13.45 0.26 6.42
N SER A 46 12.23 -0.19 6.73
CA SER A 46 12.01 -1.53 7.28
C SER A 46 12.54 -2.63 6.37
N LEU A 47 12.44 -2.47 5.03
CA LEU A 47 13.04 -3.40 4.08
C LEU A 47 14.57 -3.47 4.22
N GLN A 48 15.25 -2.34 4.41
CA GLN A 48 16.71 -2.34 4.65
C GLN A 48 17.07 -2.96 5.99
N GLU A 49 16.24 -2.75 7.02
CA GLU A 49 16.46 -3.33 8.35
C GLU A 49 16.27 -4.84 8.34
N ILE A 50 15.19 -5.35 7.73
CA ILE A 50 14.94 -6.78 7.64
C ILE A 50 15.99 -7.49 6.76
N LEU A 51 16.49 -6.84 5.70
CA LEU A 51 17.61 -7.37 4.91
C LEU A 51 18.90 -7.51 5.73
N LYS A 52 19.18 -6.55 6.63
CA LYS A 52 20.32 -6.66 7.55
C LYS A 52 20.14 -7.80 8.54
N LEU A 53 18.94 -7.96 9.11
CA LEU A 53 18.62 -9.07 9.99
C LEU A 53 18.71 -10.41 9.26
N TRP A 54 18.24 -10.48 8.01
CA TRP A 54 18.36 -11.68 7.17
C TRP A 54 19.82 -12.05 6.95
N SER A 55 20.69 -11.07 6.64
CA SER A 55 22.12 -11.32 6.43
C SER A 55 22.88 -11.86 7.64
N THR A 56 22.32 -11.70 8.84
CA THR A 56 22.88 -12.22 10.09
C THR A 56 22.12 -13.45 10.61
N GLY A 57 21.18 -13.99 9.83
CA GLY A 57 20.36 -15.15 10.19
C GLY A 57 19.27 -14.86 11.23
N HIS A 58 18.98 -13.59 11.50
CA HIS A 58 17.96 -13.13 12.45
C HIS A 58 16.58 -12.87 11.82
N ALA A 59 16.47 -12.94 10.50
CA ALA A 59 15.20 -12.87 9.79
C ALA A 59 15.17 -13.89 8.65
N THR A 60 13.97 -14.29 8.27
CA THR A 60 13.77 -15.26 7.19
C THR A 60 13.51 -14.58 5.84
N GLU A 61 13.73 -15.30 4.75
CA GLU A 61 13.34 -14.85 3.40
C GLU A 61 11.85 -14.45 3.34
N GLY A 62 10.99 -15.19 4.05
CA GLY A 62 9.56 -14.90 4.15
C GLY A 62 9.31 -13.50 4.71
N GLU A 63 9.95 -13.14 5.83
CA GLU A 63 9.79 -11.82 6.45
C GLU A 63 10.27 -10.67 5.55
N VAL A 64 11.35 -10.89 4.78
CA VAL A 64 11.81 -9.92 3.78
C VAL A 64 10.76 -9.78 2.67
N SER A 65 10.19 -10.89 2.22
CA SER A 65 9.16 -10.93 1.18
C SER A 65 7.85 -10.27 1.62
N ASP A 66 7.39 -10.50 2.85
CA ASP A 66 6.23 -9.83 3.46
C ASP A 66 6.43 -8.30 3.55
N THR A 67 7.65 -7.89 3.93
CA THR A 67 8.01 -6.47 3.97
C THR A 67 8.02 -5.88 2.56
N TYR A 68 8.51 -6.61 1.56
CA TYR A 68 8.45 -6.20 0.16
C TYR A 68 7.01 -6.02 -0.34
N ILE A 69 6.09 -6.94 -0.03
CA ILE A 69 4.66 -6.78 -0.37
C ILE A 69 4.09 -5.48 0.22
N THR A 70 4.48 -5.14 1.46
CA THR A 70 4.09 -3.90 2.11
C THR A 70 4.63 -2.66 1.37
N VAL A 71 5.89 -2.71 0.90
CA VAL A 71 6.47 -1.65 0.06
C VAL A 71 5.66 -1.47 -1.23
N VAL A 72 5.31 -2.56 -1.93
CA VAL A 72 4.49 -2.52 -3.15
C VAL A 72 3.11 -1.93 -2.89
N SER A 73 2.46 -2.31 -1.78
CA SER A 73 1.16 -1.77 -1.37
C SER A 73 1.23 -0.26 -1.11
N ASN A 74 2.23 0.20 -0.37
CA ASN A 74 2.42 1.63 -0.08
C ASN A 74 2.86 2.42 -1.31
N PHE A 75 3.60 1.81 -2.23
CA PHE A 75 3.92 2.39 -3.52
C PHE A 75 2.65 2.63 -4.35
N ASN A 76 1.76 1.63 -4.46
CA ASN A 76 0.49 1.78 -5.15
C ASN A 76 -0.41 2.86 -4.52
N LYS A 77 -0.47 2.94 -3.19
CA LYS A 77 -1.19 4.02 -2.49
C LYS A 77 -0.62 5.39 -2.84
N THR A 78 0.71 5.50 -2.93
CA THR A 78 1.40 6.72 -3.33
C THR A 78 1.08 7.08 -4.78
N VAL A 79 1.14 6.10 -5.69
CA VAL A 79 0.75 6.28 -7.09
C VAL A 79 -0.68 6.79 -7.21
N ASN A 80 -1.62 6.18 -6.49
CA ASN A 80 -3.01 6.61 -6.49
C ASN A 80 -3.20 8.02 -5.91
N ALA A 81 -2.49 8.35 -4.83
CA ALA A 81 -2.56 9.68 -4.21
C ALA A 81 -2.06 10.78 -5.15
N PHE A 82 -0.97 10.57 -5.87
CA PHE A 82 -0.48 11.53 -6.86
C PHE A 82 -1.32 11.55 -8.14
N ALA A 83 -1.86 10.42 -8.57
CA ALA A 83 -2.76 10.34 -9.72
C ALA A 83 -4.02 11.18 -9.53
N TYR A 84 -4.55 11.26 -8.30
CA TYR A 84 -5.64 12.16 -7.93
C TYR A 84 -5.33 13.64 -8.19
N HIS A 85 -4.04 14.02 -8.15
CA HIS A 85 -3.57 15.37 -8.45
C HIS A 85 -3.08 15.53 -9.90
N HIS A 86 -3.40 14.59 -10.79
CA HIS A 86 -2.90 14.54 -12.18
C HIS A 86 -1.37 14.52 -12.29
N ILE A 87 -0.68 14.03 -11.25
CA ILE A 87 0.78 13.89 -11.23
C ILE A 87 1.14 12.43 -11.54
N SER A 88 1.74 12.21 -12.70
CA SER A 88 2.18 10.87 -13.12
C SER A 88 3.50 10.46 -12.46
N LEU A 89 3.56 9.21 -12.00
CA LEU A 89 4.74 8.57 -11.41
C LEU A 89 5.36 7.51 -12.35
N ASN A 90 5.19 7.71 -13.67
CA ASN A 90 5.61 6.75 -14.68
C ASN A 90 7.13 6.44 -14.61
N ASP A 91 7.95 7.45 -14.30
CA ASP A 91 9.40 7.32 -14.15
C ASP A 91 9.84 6.40 -13.01
N ILE A 92 9.00 6.24 -11.97
CA ILE A 92 9.27 5.36 -10.84
C ILE A 92 8.44 4.08 -10.87
N HIS A 93 7.55 3.92 -11.85
CA HIS A 93 6.78 2.69 -12.05
C HIS A 93 7.63 1.42 -12.18
N PRO A 94 8.84 1.41 -12.78
CA PRO A 94 9.67 0.20 -12.82
C PRO A 94 10.33 -0.15 -11.47
N VAL A 95 10.35 0.76 -10.49
CA VAL A 95 11.07 0.59 -9.22
C VAL A 95 10.66 -0.69 -8.47
N PRO A 96 9.37 -1.02 -8.28
CA PRO A 96 8.99 -2.26 -7.60
C PRO A 96 9.50 -3.51 -8.32
N THR A 97 9.46 -3.53 -9.66
CA THR A 97 9.96 -4.63 -10.47
C THR A 97 11.48 -4.76 -10.38
N GLU A 98 12.22 -3.65 -10.46
CA GLU A 98 13.67 -3.63 -10.26
C GLU A 98 14.04 -4.14 -8.85
N LEU A 99 13.30 -3.69 -7.83
CA LEU A 99 13.51 -4.09 -6.44
C LEU A 99 13.27 -5.59 -6.25
N ARG A 100 12.20 -6.12 -6.85
CA ARG A 100 11.90 -7.55 -6.83
C ARG A 100 13.03 -8.38 -7.41
N ALA A 101 13.53 -8.00 -8.59
CA ALA A 101 14.59 -8.74 -9.26
C ALA A 101 15.87 -8.81 -8.39
N VAL A 102 16.26 -7.69 -7.77
CA VAL A 102 17.41 -7.67 -6.87
C VAL A 102 17.17 -8.49 -5.60
N LEU A 103 15.96 -8.43 -5.03
CA LEU A 103 15.61 -9.24 -3.85
C LEU A 103 15.59 -10.73 -4.17
N GLU A 104 15.02 -11.14 -5.31
CA GLU A 104 14.99 -12.54 -5.75
C GLU A 104 16.41 -13.10 -5.94
N GLN A 105 17.35 -12.30 -6.47
CA GLN A 105 18.76 -12.71 -6.57
C GLN A 105 19.46 -12.74 -5.22
N CYS A 106 19.19 -11.78 -4.33
CA CYS A 106 19.80 -11.73 -3.01
C CYS A 106 19.32 -12.87 -2.10
N LEU A 107 18.02 -13.15 -2.10
CA LEU A 107 17.39 -14.14 -1.23
C LEU A 107 17.59 -15.58 -1.73
N GLY A 108 17.94 -15.75 -3.01
CA GLY A 108 18.33 -17.06 -3.57
C GLY A 108 19.72 -17.55 -3.13
N GLU A 109 20.53 -16.68 -2.52
CA GLU A 109 21.86 -17.00 -1.99
C GLU A 109 21.80 -17.30 -0.48
N ASP A 110 22.86 -17.89 0.06
CA ASP A 110 22.96 -18.16 1.50
C ASP A 110 23.06 -16.84 2.31
N PRO A 111 22.25 -16.67 3.38
CA PRO A 111 22.23 -15.45 4.16
C PRO A 111 23.59 -15.13 4.77
N SER A 112 24.25 -14.11 4.25
CA SER A 112 25.52 -13.62 4.78
C SER A 112 25.70 -12.12 4.59
N PRO A 113 26.49 -11.45 5.48
CA PRO A 113 26.75 -10.02 5.34
C PRO A 113 27.49 -9.66 4.05
N ALA A 114 28.31 -10.58 3.52
CA ALA A 114 29.05 -10.39 2.27
C ALA A 114 28.11 -10.35 1.05
N ILE A 115 27.14 -11.26 1.00
CA ILE A 115 26.08 -11.25 -0.02
C ILE A 115 25.28 -9.96 0.07
N LEU A 116 24.87 -9.55 1.27
CA LEU A 116 24.15 -8.30 1.44
C LEU A 116 24.95 -7.10 0.93
N ASP A 117 26.24 -6.99 1.25
CA ASP A 117 27.09 -5.88 0.80
C ASP A 117 27.21 -5.81 -0.73
N GLN A 118 27.25 -6.97 -1.41
CA GLN A 118 27.25 -7.07 -2.87
C GLN A 118 25.96 -6.52 -3.51
N TYR A 119 24.80 -6.77 -2.91
CA TYR A 119 23.50 -6.30 -3.44
C TYR A 119 23.08 -4.91 -2.93
N MET A 120 23.62 -4.45 -1.79
CA MET A 120 23.39 -3.12 -1.23
C MET A 120 23.60 -1.93 -2.18
N PRO A 121 24.61 -1.87 -3.08
CA PRO A 121 24.71 -0.78 -4.05
C PRO A 121 23.49 -0.72 -5.00
N GLN A 122 22.98 -1.87 -5.45
CA GLN A 122 21.81 -1.93 -6.33
C GLN A 122 20.53 -1.52 -5.59
N VAL A 123 20.32 -2.05 -4.38
CA VAL A 123 19.20 -1.64 -3.51
C VAL A 123 19.25 -0.13 -3.27
N ARG A 124 20.42 0.43 -2.89
CA ARG A 124 20.59 1.88 -2.68
C ARG A 124 20.25 2.68 -3.93
N GLN A 125 20.65 2.22 -5.12
CA GLN A 125 20.34 2.90 -6.37
C GLN A 125 18.83 2.92 -6.66
N ILE A 126 18.14 1.80 -6.48
CA ILE A 126 16.69 1.68 -6.67
C ILE A 126 15.94 2.58 -5.69
N LEU A 127 16.36 2.58 -4.42
CA LEU A 127 15.80 3.46 -3.40
C LEU A 127 16.09 4.93 -3.69
N TYR A 128 17.27 5.27 -4.18
CA TYR A 128 17.58 6.64 -4.58
C TYR A 128 16.68 7.11 -5.74
N LYS A 129 16.46 6.28 -6.77
CA LYS A 129 15.50 6.57 -7.86
C LYS A 129 14.10 6.84 -7.30
N LEU A 130 13.64 6.01 -6.37
CA LEU A 130 12.36 6.17 -5.69
C LEU A 130 12.28 7.52 -4.97
N LEU A 131 13.24 7.80 -4.09
CA LEU A 131 13.28 9.02 -3.28
C LEU A 131 13.35 10.28 -4.15
N LYS A 132 14.20 10.27 -5.18
CA LYS A 132 14.35 11.41 -6.09
C LYS A 132 13.07 11.64 -6.91
N GLY A 133 12.46 10.58 -7.41
CA GLY A 133 11.19 10.67 -8.13
C GLY A 133 10.08 11.22 -7.25
N LEU A 134 9.95 10.71 -6.02
CA LEU A 134 8.98 11.22 -5.04
C LEU A 134 9.25 12.68 -4.68
N GLN A 135 10.49 13.06 -4.40
CA GLN A 135 10.86 14.43 -4.06
C GLN A 135 10.51 15.41 -5.18
N THR A 136 10.83 15.06 -6.43
CA THR A 136 10.53 15.90 -7.60
C THR A 136 9.01 16.12 -7.74
N ARG A 137 8.21 15.07 -7.51
CA ARG A 137 6.74 15.17 -7.56
C ARG A 137 6.15 15.89 -6.35
N GLN A 138 6.72 15.72 -5.16
CA GLN A 138 6.34 16.50 -3.99
C GLN A 138 6.61 17.98 -4.20
N ASP A 139 7.75 18.34 -4.79
CA ASP A 139 8.08 19.73 -5.12
C ASP A 139 7.09 20.31 -6.15
N THR A 140 6.75 19.52 -7.17
CA THR A 140 5.71 19.87 -8.16
C THR A 140 4.34 20.08 -7.48
N TRP A 141 3.93 19.16 -6.59
CA TRP A 141 2.66 19.23 -5.86
C TRP A 141 2.60 20.45 -4.91
N ARG A 142 3.71 20.76 -4.22
CA ARG A 142 3.82 21.94 -3.36
C ARG A 142 3.76 23.24 -4.15
N SER A 143 4.47 23.29 -5.28
CA SER A 143 4.49 24.46 -6.19
C SER A 143 3.14 24.68 -6.90
N ALA A 144 2.41 23.60 -7.20
CA ALA A 144 1.06 23.65 -7.74
C ALA A 144 -0.02 24.06 -6.70
N GLY A 145 0.40 24.36 -5.46
CA GLY A 145 -0.44 25.03 -4.47
C GLY A 145 -0.94 24.16 -3.33
N GLY A 146 -0.72 22.83 -3.31
CA GLY A 146 -0.94 21.94 -2.14
C GLY A 146 -2.32 22.01 -1.44
N ARG A 147 -3.25 22.81 -1.97
CA ARG A 147 -4.55 23.16 -1.38
C ARG A 147 -5.54 23.39 -2.52
N MET A 148 -6.46 22.44 -2.60
CA MET A 148 -7.83 22.55 -3.12
C MET A 148 -8.03 22.43 -4.64
N PRO A 149 -8.85 21.46 -5.10
CA PRO A 149 -9.66 21.69 -6.28
C PRO A 149 -10.70 22.76 -5.92
N MET A 150 -10.49 24.00 -6.39
CA MET A 150 -11.58 24.95 -6.56
C MET A 150 -12.54 24.30 -7.56
N ILE A 151 -13.64 23.72 -7.07
CA ILE A 151 -14.80 23.45 -7.91
C ILE A 151 -15.35 24.83 -8.27
N PRO A 152 -15.41 25.21 -9.55
CA PRO A 152 -16.07 26.45 -9.92
C PRO A 152 -17.53 26.33 -9.46
N TYR A 153 -17.95 27.22 -8.57
CA TYR A 153 -19.37 27.40 -8.31
C TYR A 153 -19.96 28.06 -9.56
N GLU A 154 -20.45 27.23 -10.50
CA GLU A 154 -21.27 27.70 -11.61
C GLU A 154 -22.45 28.48 -11.01
N SER A 155 -22.42 29.79 -11.20
CA SER A 155 -23.54 30.68 -10.93
C SER A 155 -24.45 30.65 -12.16
N ARG A 156 -25.55 29.91 -12.08
CA ARG A 156 -26.76 30.16 -12.87
C ARG A 156 -28.00 29.90 -12.04
#